data_AF-A0A5B7Y0C1-F1
#
_entry.id   AF-A0A5B7Y0C1-F1
#
_cell.length_a   1.000
_cell.length_b   1.000
_cell.length_c   1.000
_cell.angle_alpha   90.00
_cell.angle_beta   90.00
_cell.angle_gamma   90.00
#
_symmetry.space_group_name_H-M   'P 1'
#
loop_
_entity.id
_entity.type
_entity.pdbx_description
1 polymer ?
#
loop_
_entity_poly.entity_id
_entity_poly.type
_entity_poly.pdbx_seq_one_letter_code
_entity_poly.pdbx_strand_id
1 'polypeptide(L)' 'MVFTDVFNVKHDDCKIIQTQNDFKRVFIIENEQGVRFTCLKDDAPRSSKIHDHWKHAKPSDSPDAHPFHDKFV' A
#
# COMPACT_ATOMS: atom_id res chain seq x y z
N MET A 1 -0.85 13.71 5.79
CA MET A 1 -1.73 12.52 5.91
C MET A 1 -0.82 11.32 5.84
N VAL A 2 -0.91 10.38 6.78
CA VAL A 2 -0.04 9.20 6.80
C VAL A 2 -0.73 8.06 6.07
N PHE A 3 -0.04 7.46 5.11
CA PHE A 3 -0.51 6.27 4.39
C PHE A 3 0.33 5.06 4.77
N THR A 4 -0.28 3.88 4.78
CA THR A 4 0.42 2.62 4.97
C THR A 4 0.31 1.81 3.68
N ASP A 5 1.45 1.40 3.14
CA ASP A 5 1.49 0.57 1.95
C ASP A 5 1.25 -0.92 2.26
N VAL A 6 1.14 -1.75 1.21
CA VAL A 6 0.94 -3.21 1.30
C VAL A 6 1.99 -3.95 2.14
N PHE A 7 3.17 -3.36 2.38
CA PHE A 7 4.25 -3.94 3.19
C PHE A 7 4.29 -3.38 4.62
N ASN A 8 3.23 -2.68 5.05
CA ASN A 8 3.13 -2.07 6.37
C ASN A 8 4.16 -0.96 6.62
N VAL A 9 4.68 -0.34 5.55
CA VAL A 9 5.56 0.83 5.63
C VAL A 9 4.71 2.09 5.61
N LYS A 10 5.04 3.04 6.50
CA LYS A 10 4.37 4.33 6.62
C LYS A 10 5.01 5.35 5.70
N HIS A 11 4.16 6.12 5.03
CA HIS A 11 4.53 7.18 4.10
C HIS A 11 3.86 8.49 4.51
N ASP A 12 4.67 9.49 4.79
CA ASP A 12 4.27 10.87 5.00
C ASP A 12 4.31 11.64 3.66
N ASP A 13 3.62 12.78 3.60
CA ASP A 13 3.65 13.72 2.45
C ASP A 13 3.36 13.12 1.06
N CYS A 14 2.59 12.04 1.02
CA CYS A 14 2.13 11.44 -0.23
C CYS A 14 0.74 11.92 -0.63
N LYS A 15 0.44 11.87 -1.93
CA LYS A 15 -0.89 12.14 -2.51
C LYS A 15 -1.45 10.88 -3.16
N ILE A 16 -2.76 10.67 -3.09
CA ILE A 16 -3.42 9.59 -3.83
C ILE A 16 -3.47 9.98 -5.31
N ILE A 17 -2.90 9.14 -6.18
CA ILE A 17 -2.86 9.41 -7.64
C ILE A 17 -3.76 8.49 -8.45
N GLN A 18 -4.11 7.32 -7.92
CA GLN A 18 -4.98 6.38 -8.61
C GLN A 18 -5.77 5.54 -7.60
N THR A 19 -7.09 5.61 -7.69
CA THR A 19 -8.00 4.67 -7.04
C THR A 19 -8.52 3.74 -8.12
N GLN A 20 -8.00 2.52 -8.22
CA GLN A 20 -8.60 1.55 -9.14
C GLN A 20 -9.94 1.11 -8.52
N ASN A 21 -11.05 1.70 -8.97
CA ASN A 21 -12.39 1.38 -8.46
C ASN A 21 -12.77 -0.10 -8.63
N ASP A 22 -12.21 -0.77 -9.65
CA ASP A 22 -12.37 -2.21 -9.88
C ASP A 22 -11.85 -3.04 -8.70
N PHE A 23 -10.72 -2.66 -8.13
CA PHE A 23 -10.20 -3.25 -6.91
C PHE A 23 -10.58 -2.34 -5.76
N LYS A 24 -11.85 -2.40 -5.31
CA LYS A 24 -12.45 -1.54 -4.25
C LYS A 24 -11.56 -1.22 -3.02
N ARG A 25 -10.49 -2.00 -2.81
CA ARG A 25 -9.50 -1.90 -1.73
C ARG A 25 -8.13 -1.36 -2.11
N VAL A 26 -7.69 -1.34 -3.37
CA VAL A 26 -6.32 -0.96 -3.75
C VAL A 26 -6.27 0.47 -4.27
N PHE A 27 -5.30 1.25 -3.81
CA PHE A 27 -5.00 2.58 -4.35
C PHE A 27 -3.51 2.84 -4.39
N ILE A 28 -3.10 3.80 -5.21
CA ILE A 28 -1.71 4.18 -5.38
C ILE A 28 -1.50 5.59 -4.83
N ILE A 29 -0.48 5.74 -4.01
CA ILE A 29 0.02 7.03 -3.54
C ILE A 29 1.34 7.36 -4.24
N GLU A 30 1.67 8.65 -4.30
CA GLU A 30 2.91 9.17 -4.87
C GLU A 30 3.52 10.21 -3.92
N ASN A 31 4.83 10.13 -3.68
CA ASN A 31 5.56 11.13 -2.90
C ASN A 31 6.06 12.29 -3.79
N GLU A 32 6.68 13.32 -3.19
CA GLU A 32 7.22 14.48 -3.93
C GLU A 32 8.30 14.12 -4.96
N GLN A 33 9.02 13.01 -4.76
CA GLN A 33 10.04 12.52 -5.68
C GLN A 33 9.46 11.72 -6.86
N GLY A 34 8.13 11.54 -6.92
CA GLY A 34 7.45 10.76 -7.96
C GLY A 34 7.47 9.25 -7.72
N VAL A 35 7.90 8.79 -6.55
CA VAL A 35 7.91 7.38 -6.17
C VAL A 35 6.50 6.95 -5.77
N ARG A 36 6.09 5.78 -6.25
CA ARG A 36 4.72 5.27 -6.09
C ARG A 36 4.66 4.07 -5.17
N PHE A 37 3.63 4.03 -4.33
CA PHE A 37 3.38 2.95 -3.39
C PHE A 37 1.95 2.43 -3.50
N THR A 38 1.80 1.12 -3.42
CA THR A 38 0.49 0.46 -3.44
C THR A 38 -0.02 0.34 -2.01
N CYS A 39 -1.22 0.85 -1.76
CA CYS A 39 -1.85 0.87 -0.44
C CYS A 39 -3.18 0.11 -0.44
N LEU A 40 -3.62 -0.32 0.75
CA LEU A 40 -4.92 -0.95 0.97
C LEU A 40 -5.85 -0.01 1.74
N LYS A 41 -7.08 0.17 1.28
CA LYS A 41 -8.13 0.84 2.04
C LYS A 41 -8.52 -0.02 3.24
N ASP A 42 -8.61 0.61 4.40
CA ASP A 42 -9.00 -0.05 5.64
C ASP A 42 -10.48 -0.50 5.59
N ASP A 43 -11.35 0.35 5.03
CA ASP A 43 -12.82 0.19 5.01
C ASP A 43 -13.37 -0.37 3.67
N ALA A 44 -12.59 -1.17 2.93
CA ALA A 44 -13.11 -1.72 1.68
C ALA A 44 -14.24 -2.74 1.96
N PRO A 45 -15.41 -2.63 1.28
CA PRO A 45 -16.50 -3.57 1.48
C PRO A 45 -16.03 -4.99 1.16
N ARG A 46 -16.25 -5.93 2.09
CA ARG A 46 -15.84 -7.33 1.94
C ARG A 46 -16.39 -7.88 0.63
N SER A 47 -15.51 -8.41 -0.21
CA SER A 47 -15.92 -9.22 -1.35
C SER A 47 -16.69 -10.45 -0.84
N SER A 48 -17.73 -10.87 -1.55
CA SER A 48 -18.54 -12.05 -1.21
C SER A 48 -17.76 -13.37 -1.25
N LYS A 49 -16.52 -13.35 -1.75
CA LYS A 49 -15.60 -14.50 -1.74
C LYS A 49 -14.70 -14.43 -0.51
N ILE A 50 -15.06 -15.24 0.49
CA ILE A 50 -14.50 -15.33 1.85
C ILE A 50 -13.01 -15.73 1.93
N HIS A 51 -12.33 -16.09 0.84
CA HIS A 51 -11.04 -16.77 0.94
C HIS A 51 -9.77 -15.96 0.67
N ASP A 52 -9.88 -14.66 0.34
CA ASP A 52 -8.69 -13.86 0.06
C ASP A 52 -8.72 -12.53 0.84
N HIS A 53 -8.53 -12.63 2.15
CA HIS A 53 -8.23 -11.45 2.95
C HIS A 53 -6.79 -11.06 2.70
N TRP A 54 -6.55 -10.20 1.70
CA TRP A 54 -5.25 -9.55 1.55
C TRP A 54 -4.92 -8.83 2.86
N LYS A 55 -3.88 -9.30 3.54
CA LYS A 55 -3.31 -8.64 4.70
C LYS A 55 -2.07 -7.89 4.23
N HIS A 56 -1.68 -6.87 4.98
CA HIS A 56 -0.37 -6.27 4.81
C HIS A 56 0.70 -7.36 5.00
N ALA A 57 1.64 -7.42 4.06
CA ALA A 57 2.86 -8.20 4.20
C ALA A 57 3.77 -7.54 5.23
N LYS A 58 4.85 -8.23 5.62
CA LYS A 58 5.85 -7.61 6.50
C LYS A 58 6.73 -6.65 5.68
N PRO A 59 7.31 -5.61 6.31
CA PRO A 59 8.26 -4.74 5.62
C PRO A 59 9.44 -5.50 5.01
N SER A 60 9.88 -6.58 5.66
CA SER A 60 10.95 -7.46 5.18
C SER A 60 10.60 -8.25 3.91
N ASP A 61 9.31 -8.40 3.59
CA ASP A 61 8.85 -9.08 2.38
C ASP A 61 8.85 -8.12 1.16
N SER A 62 9.21 -6.84 1.36
CA SER A 62 9.30 -5.88 0.26
C SER A 62 10.46 -6.26 -0.67
N PRO A 63 10.36 -6.03 -1.99
CA PRO A 63 11.49 -6.21 -2.91
C PRO A 63 12.68 -5.34 -2.52
N ASP A 64 13.91 -5.73 -2.89
CA ASP A 64 15.13 -4.93 -2.65
C ASP A 64 15.04 -3.51 -3.25
N ALA A 65 14.34 -3.39 -4.39
CA ALA A 65 14.10 -2.11 -5.05
C ALA A 65 13.08 -1.23 -4.31
N HIS A 66 12.47 -1.71 -3.23
CA HIS A 66 11.57 -0.92 -2.41
C HIS A 66 12.39 0.09 -1.59
N PRO A 67 12.15 1.40 -1.70
CA PRO A 67 13.04 2.44 -1.16
C PRO A 67 13.10 2.50 0.37
N PHE A 68 12.33 1.66 1.06
CA PHE A 68 12.33 1.52 2.52
C PHE A 68 12.76 0.13 2.98
N HIS A 69 13.20 -0.77 2.08
CA HIS A 69 13.60 -2.14 2.43
C HIS A 69 14.72 -2.15 3.47
N ASP A 70 15.82 -1.42 3.22
CA ASP A 70 16.97 -1.32 4.13
C ASP A 70 16.69 -0.68 5.49
N LYS A 71 15.53 -0.06 5.70
CA LYS A 71 15.18 0.51 7.03
C LYS A 71 14.64 -0.54 8.01
N PHE A 72 14.40 -1.76 7.54
CA PHE A 72 13.81 -2.85 8.33
C PHE A 72 14.67 -4.13 8.34
N VAL A 73 15.85 -4.11 7.71
CA VAL A 73 16.85 -5.19 7.72
C VAL A 73 17.83 -5.00 8.89
#